data_AF-A0A2V6LAF5-F1
#
_entry.id   AF-A0A2V6LAF5-F1
#
_cell.length_a   1.000
_cell.length_b   1.000
_cell.length_c   1.000
_cell.angle_alpha   90.00
_cell.angle_beta   90.00
_cell.angle_gamma   90.00
#
_symmetry.space_group_name_H-M   'P 1'
#
loop_
_entity.id
_entity.type
_entity.pdbx_description
1 polymer ?
#
loop_
_entity_poly.entity_id
_entity_poly.type
_entity_poly.pdbx_seq_one_letter_code
_entity_poly.pdbx_strand_id
1 'polypeptide(L)'
;MLIRSRCKQAEIICRHCARFLNNANADSGFDKQRWSIGVMKGWSKEMNSRRYTPLLHYSFTPAFLMLAEEFHDIAPPVDYSLIPPWLVFVIAFVTLSLLGLVVWWFMRRPKPELPPRLPREIALEELELIRGEIARMSPYQFSIRASDVLRRYVTQQYGLPATRQTSIEFLTAAAKAPSFSADEKSLLEDFLNRCDLIKFARYEATISDSELLLEEAIRFVKGGQLAAV
;
A
#
# COMPACT_ATOMS: atom_id res chain seq x y z
N MET A 1 -22.14 22.71 17.06
CA MET A 1 -20.76 22.99 17.49
C MET A 1 -20.23 21.91 18.45
N LEU A 2 -20.40 20.61 18.13
CA LEU A 2 -20.05 19.48 19.02
C LEU A 2 -19.58 18.21 18.25
N ILE A 3 -18.91 18.37 17.10
CA ILE A 3 -18.39 17.24 16.28
C ILE A 3 -16.87 17.40 16.00
N ARG A 4 -16.18 18.31 16.69
CA ARG A 4 -14.76 18.62 16.43
C ARG A 4 -13.77 17.98 17.43
N SER A 5 -14.24 17.20 18.41
CA SER A 5 -13.40 16.67 19.50
C SER A 5 -13.01 15.20 19.38
N ARG A 6 -13.51 14.44 18.40
CA ARG A 6 -13.17 13.00 18.23
C ARG A 6 -12.03 12.73 17.23
N CYS A 7 -11.49 13.77 16.57
CA CYS A 7 -10.57 13.61 15.44
C CYS A 7 -9.06 13.64 15.79
N LYS A 8 -8.68 13.86 17.06
CA LYS A 8 -7.26 13.89 17.48
C LYS A 8 -6.75 12.62 18.20
N GLN A 9 -7.62 11.64 18.49
CA GLN A 9 -7.22 10.44 19.25
C GLN A 9 -6.78 9.25 18.38
N ALA A 10 -7.04 9.28 17.07
CA ALA A 10 -6.82 8.12 16.19
C ALA A 10 -5.43 8.10 15.48
N GLU A 11 -4.64 9.16 15.59
CA GLU A 11 -3.38 9.31 14.84
C GLU A 11 -2.13 8.73 15.55
N ILE A 12 -2.28 8.24 16.80
CA ILE A 12 -1.15 7.76 17.62
C ILE A 12 -1.00 6.22 17.56
N ILE A 13 -2.06 5.48 17.24
CA ILE A 13 -2.05 4.00 17.32
C ILE A 13 -1.43 3.35 16.05
N CYS A 14 -1.40 4.04 14.91
CA CYS A 14 -0.98 3.41 13.65
C CYS A 14 0.54 3.41 13.39
N ARG A 15 1.34 4.16 14.16
CA ARG A 15 2.81 4.23 13.96
C ARG A 15 3.60 3.13 14.69
N HIS A 16 2.99 2.46 15.68
CA HIS A 16 3.71 1.48 16.51
C HIS A 16 3.62 0.03 16.00
N CYS A 17 2.59 -0.32 15.21
CA CYS A 17 2.38 -1.69 14.73
C CYS A 17 3.26 -2.05 13.51
N ALA A 18 3.65 -1.07 12.69
CA ALA A 18 4.43 -1.31 11.46
C ALA A 18 5.91 -1.66 11.70
N ARG A 19 6.45 -1.45 12.91
CA ARG A 19 7.85 -1.76 13.23
C ARG A 19 8.07 -3.20 13.72
N PHE A 20 7.01 -3.89 14.19
CA PHE A 20 7.15 -5.21 14.81
C PHE A 20 7.05 -6.38 13.82
N LEU A 21 6.41 -6.19 12.66
CA LEU A 21 6.21 -7.25 11.67
C LEU A 21 7.42 -7.50 10.75
N ASN A 22 8.43 -6.62 10.74
CA ASN A 22 9.57 -6.73 9.83
C ASN A 22 10.79 -7.47 10.42
N ASN A 23 10.71 -7.97 11.67
CA ASN A 23 11.87 -8.56 12.38
C ASN A 23 11.69 -10.04 12.75
N ALA A 24 10.67 -10.73 12.22
CA ALA A 24 10.32 -12.10 12.62
C ALA A 24 10.56 -13.17 11.52
N ASN A 25 11.29 -12.84 10.45
CA ASN A 25 11.47 -13.74 9.30
C ASN A 25 12.93 -14.14 9.02
N ALA A 26 13.78 -14.05 10.03
CA ALA A 26 15.13 -14.62 10.01
C ALA A 26 15.27 -15.57 11.20
N ASP A 27 15.85 -16.74 10.96
CA ASP A 27 16.21 -17.81 11.91
C ASP A 27 15.15 -18.84 12.28
N SER A 28 15.06 -19.90 11.46
CA SER A 28 14.98 -21.26 12.03
C SER A 28 15.44 -22.32 11.02
N GLY A 29 16.71 -22.69 11.11
CA GLY A 29 17.21 -23.96 10.60
C GLY A 29 18.15 -24.56 11.65
N PHE A 30 17.74 -25.61 12.35
CA PHE A 30 18.66 -26.65 12.85
C PHE A 30 17.96 -27.91 13.39
N ASP A 31 18.23 -29.00 12.70
CA ASP A 31 18.52 -30.38 13.06
C ASP A 31 18.10 -30.95 14.45
N LYS A 32 17.40 -32.10 14.41
CA LYS A 32 16.99 -32.88 15.58
C LYS A 32 17.17 -34.38 15.35
N GLN A 33 18.41 -34.80 15.10
CA GLN A 33 18.86 -36.17 15.42
C GLN A 33 19.95 -36.13 16.49
N ARG A 34 19.56 -36.48 17.74
CA ARG A 34 20.50 -36.92 18.78
C ARG A 34 19.78 -37.73 19.85
N TRP A 35 19.91 -39.06 19.73
CA TRP A 35 20.03 -40.07 20.80
C TRP A 35 18.87 -40.18 21.80
N SER A 36 18.04 -41.22 21.84
CA SER A 36 18.28 -42.68 21.95
C SER A 36 18.92 -43.13 23.29
N ILE A 37 18.21 -44.07 23.95
CA ILE A 37 18.64 -45.18 24.83
C ILE A 37 18.47 -45.00 26.36
N GLY A 38 17.83 -45.99 27.00
CA GLY A 38 18.14 -46.44 28.37
C GLY A 38 16.94 -46.52 29.34
N VAL A 39 16.08 -47.55 29.31
CA VAL A 39 16.22 -48.84 30.05
C VAL A 39 15.86 -48.78 31.54
N MET A 40 14.70 -49.36 31.85
CA MET A 40 14.35 -50.36 32.89
C MET A 40 14.74 -50.21 34.39
N LYS A 41 13.89 -50.87 35.18
CA LYS A 41 14.05 -51.42 36.56
C LYS A 41 13.58 -50.43 37.64
N GLY A 42 12.61 -50.74 38.51
CA GLY A 42 12.23 -52.02 39.07
C GLY A 42 12.72 -52.08 40.51
N TRP A 43 11.84 -52.54 41.42
CA TRP A 43 12.12 -52.92 42.81
C TRP A 43 12.37 -51.71 43.73
N SER A 44 11.96 -51.62 45.00
CA SER A 44 11.46 -52.56 46.00
C SER A 44 11.76 -51.79 47.30
N LYS A 45 10.74 -51.42 48.08
CA LYS A 45 10.57 -51.93 49.46
C LYS A 45 11.46 -51.21 50.48
N GLU A 46 11.03 -51.27 51.74
CA GLU A 46 11.58 -50.55 52.91
C GLU A 46 11.27 -49.03 52.87
N MET A 47 10.63 -48.41 53.86
CA MET A 47 10.67 -48.69 55.29
C MET A 47 9.65 -47.77 55.98
N ASN A 48 8.90 -48.30 56.95
CA ASN A 48 8.91 -47.83 58.34
C ASN A 48 7.54 -48.01 59.02
N SER A 49 7.49 -49.12 59.75
CA SER A 49 6.48 -49.50 60.73
C SER A 49 6.57 -48.63 61.99
N ARG A 50 5.41 -48.25 62.54
CA ARG A 50 5.08 -48.25 63.98
C ARG A 50 3.57 -48.06 64.08
N ARG A 51 2.81 -49.17 64.15
CA ARG A 51 2.24 -49.73 65.39
C ARG A 51 1.54 -48.67 66.24
N TYR A 52 0.21 -48.74 66.32
CA TYR A 52 -0.54 -48.87 67.57
C TYR A 52 -2.02 -49.18 67.26
N THR A 53 -2.43 -50.42 67.50
CA THR A 53 -3.81 -50.86 67.82
C THR A 53 -3.87 -50.98 69.36
N PRO A 54 -5.04 -50.92 70.06
CA PRO A 54 -6.21 -51.75 69.72
C PRO A 54 -7.63 -51.22 70.06
N LEU A 55 -8.59 -51.85 69.38
CA LEU A 55 -9.91 -52.34 69.79
C LEU A 55 -10.77 -51.48 70.74
N LEU A 56 -11.97 -51.12 70.29
CA LEU A 56 -13.21 -51.72 70.79
C LEU A 56 -14.40 -51.36 69.90
N HIS A 57 -15.41 -52.21 69.98
CA HIS A 57 -16.45 -52.44 69.00
C HIS A 57 -17.38 -51.25 68.73
N TYR A 58 -17.72 -51.05 67.45
CA TYR A 58 -19.01 -50.51 67.06
C TYR A 58 -19.49 -51.20 65.78
N SER A 59 -20.68 -51.75 65.86
CA SER A 59 -21.44 -52.38 64.77
C SER A 59 -21.49 -51.48 63.54
N PHE A 60 -20.82 -51.89 62.47
CA PHE A 60 -20.80 -51.20 61.18
C PHE A 60 -22.10 -51.49 60.42
N THR A 61 -23.08 -50.60 60.57
CA THR A 61 -24.18 -50.45 59.61
C THR A 61 -23.60 -50.04 58.26
N PRO A 62 -23.84 -50.77 57.14
CA PRO A 62 -23.39 -50.33 55.83
C PRO A 62 -24.40 -49.32 55.29
N ALA A 63 -24.40 -48.11 55.84
CA ALA A 63 -25.06 -46.98 55.20
C ALA A 63 -24.06 -46.40 54.20
N PHE A 64 -24.08 -47.01 53.01
CA PHE A 64 -23.71 -46.45 51.72
C PHE A 64 -23.21 -45.01 51.80
N LEU A 65 -21.89 -44.87 51.62
CA LEU A 65 -21.18 -43.61 51.51
C LEU A 65 -21.83 -42.82 50.37
N MET A 66 -22.70 -41.89 50.74
CA MET A 66 -23.24 -40.82 49.89
C MET A 66 -22.08 -39.90 49.50
N LEU A 67 -21.16 -40.39 48.66
CA LEU A 67 -20.55 -39.56 47.65
C LEU A 67 -21.54 -39.62 46.49
N ALA A 68 -22.56 -38.77 46.60
CA ALA A 68 -23.24 -38.29 45.41
C ALA A 68 -22.13 -37.78 44.49
N GLU A 69 -21.83 -38.51 43.43
CA GLU A 69 -21.14 -37.93 42.31
C GLU A 69 -22.09 -36.83 41.81
N GLU A 70 -21.74 -35.58 42.06
CA GLU A 70 -22.46 -34.44 41.52
C GLU A 70 -22.18 -34.42 40.02
N PHE A 71 -22.93 -35.24 39.28
CA PHE A 71 -23.04 -35.16 37.84
C PHE A 71 -23.44 -33.72 37.51
N HIS A 72 -22.51 -32.97 36.91
CA HIS A 72 -22.85 -31.71 36.29
C HIS A 72 -23.88 -32.00 35.20
N ASP A 73 -25.09 -31.49 35.39
CA ASP A 73 -26.15 -31.53 34.39
C ASP A 73 -25.59 -31.04 33.04
N ILE A 74 -25.67 -31.92 32.04
CA ILE A 74 -25.43 -31.55 30.64
C ILE A 74 -26.57 -30.61 30.28
N ALA A 75 -26.24 -29.34 30.03
CA ALA A 75 -27.22 -28.35 29.58
C ALA A 75 -28.06 -28.93 28.43
N PRO A 76 -29.39 -28.72 28.41
CA PRO A 76 -30.24 -29.21 27.35
C PRO A 76 -29.69 -28.74 25.99
N PRO A 77 -29.81 -29.54 24.92
CA PRO A 77 -29.31 -29.16 23.60
C PRO A 77 -29.91 -27.81 23.22
N VAL A 78 -29.04 -26.79 23.18
CA VAL A 78 -29.42 -25.45 22.74
C VAL A 78 -29.70 -25.54 21.26
N ASP A 79 -30.96 -25.34 20.89
CA ASP A 79 -31.38 -25.26 19.49
C ASP A 79 -30.67 -24.07 18.81
N TYR A 80 -29.64 -24.38 18.01
CA TYR A 80 -28.95 -23.43 17.14
C TYR A 80 -29.82 -22.98 15.94
N SER A 81 -31.13 -23.20 16.01
CA SER A 81 -32.15 -22.90 15.00
C SER A 81 -32.57 -21.41 14.96
N LEU A 82 -31.82 -20.53 15.63
CA LEU A 82 -32.15 -19.11 15.72
C LEU A 82 -31.63 -18.29 14.52
N ILE A 83 -30.66 -18.81 13.77
CA ILE A 83 -30.08 -18.12 12.59
C ILE A 83 -30.36 -18.98 11.36
N PRO A 84 -31.37 -18.65 10.56
CA PRO A 84 -31.66 -19.46 9.40
C PRO A 84 -30.53 -19.31 8.37
N PRO A 85 -30.10 -20.37 7.66
CA PRO A 85 -28.94 -20.34 6.78
C PRO A 85 -28.99 -19.23 5.71
N TRP A 86 -30.18 -18.87 5.24
CA TRP A 86 -30.37 -17.75 4.29
C TRP A 86 -29.90 -16.41 4.85
N LEU A 87 -29.98 -16.19 6.17
CA LEU A 87 -29.50 -14.98 6.82
C LEU A 87 -27.97 -14.86 6.72
N VAL A 88 -27.24 -15.98 6.79
CA VAL A 88 -25.78 -16.00 6.58
C VAL A 88 -25.44 -15.59 5.16
N PHE A 89 -26.18 -16.09 4.16
CA PHE A 89 -26.00 -15.68 2.76
C PHE A 89 -26.33 -14.20 2.53
N VAL A 90 -27.39 -13.68 3.17
CA VAL A 90 -27.74 -12.25 3.11
C VAL A 90 -26.64 -11.39 3.71
N ILE A 91 -26.14 -11.74 4.89
CA ILE A 91 -25.03 -11.02 5.55
C ILE A 91 -23.76 -11.07 4.69
N ALA A 92 -23.43 -12.24 4.13
CA ALA A 92 -22.27 -12.40 3.25
C ALA A 92 -22.42 -11.54 1.97
N PHE A 93 -23.61 -11.50 1.36
CA PHE A 93 -23.85 -10.70 0.17
C PHE A 93 -23.80 -9.19 0.45
N VAL A 94 -24.37 -8.75 1.57
CA VAL A 94 -24.33 -7.33 1.99
C VAL A 94 -22.91 -6.88 2.29
N THR A 95 -22.14 -7.69 3.01
CA THR A 95 -20.74 -7.38 3.31
C THR A 95 -19.88 -7.31 2.05
N LEU A 96 -20.05 -8.26 1.12
CA LEU A 96 -19.34 -8.25 -0.17
C LEU A 96 -19.72 -7.06 -1.05
N SER A 97 -21.02 -6.72 -1.12
CA SER A 97 -21.51 -5.55 -1.87
C SER A 97 -20.99 -4.24 -1.28
N LEU A 98 -20.96 -4.12 0.05
CA LEU A 98 -20.43 -2.94 0.72
C LEU A 98 -18.93 -2.80 0.48
N LEU A 99 -18.16 -3.89 0.57
CA LEU A 99 -16.73 -3.90 0.25
C LEU A 99 -16.48 -3.49 -1.21
N GLY A 100 -17.25 -4.05 -2.15
CA GLY A 100 -17.16 -3.69 -3.57
C GLY A 100 -17.46 -2.21 -3.82
N LEU A 101 -18.50 -1.68 -3.16
CA LEU A 101 -18.87 -0.27 -3.27
C LEU A 101 -17.81 0.66 -2.65
N VAL A 102 -17.23 0.28 -1.52
CA VAL A 102 -16.12 0.99 -0.88
C VAL A 102 -14.90 1.01 -1.81
N VAL A 103 -14.47 -0.14 -2.33
CA VAL A 103 -13.35 -0.24 -3.27
C VAL A 103 -13.61 0.57 -4.53
N TRP A 104 -14.79 0.44 -5.13
CA TRP A 104 -15.20 1.20 -6.31
C TRP A 104 -15.21 2.71 -6.04
N TRP A 105 -15.71 3.13 -4.88
CA TRP A 105 -15.74 4.52 -4.46
C TRP A 105 -14.33 5.07 -4.22
N PHE A 106 -13.43 4.28 -3.63
CA PHE A 106 -12.01 4.64 -3.48
C PHE A 106 -11.27 4.68 -4.82
N MET A 107 -11.55 3.77 -5.74
CA MET A 107 -10.99 3.78 -7.11
C MET A 107 -11.54 4.94 -7.95
N ARG A 108 -12.78 5.37 -7.70
CA ARG A 108 -13.42 6.52 -8.36
C ARG A 108 -13.15 7.85 -7.68
N ARG A 109 -12.45 7.90 -6.54
CA ARG A 109 -11.96 9.18 -6.02
C ARG A 109 -10.95 9.73 -7.03
N PRO A 110 -11.13 10.95 -7.56
CA PRO A 110 -10.02 11.64 -8.20
C PRO A 110 -8.88 11.68 -7.18
N LYS A 111 -7.68 11.29 -7.61
CA LYS A 111 -6.49 11.28 -6.75
C LYS A 111 -6.43 12.66 -6.08
N PRO A 112 -6.40 12.75 -4.74
CA PRO A 112 -6.31 14.03 -4.07
C PRO A 112 -5.11 14.76 -4.63
N GLU A 113 -5.33 16.00 -5.08
CA GLU A 113 -4.26 16.89 -5.45
C GLU A 113 -3.34 16.98 -4.24
N LEU A 114 -2.18 16.32 -4.38
CA LEU A 114 -1.11 16.38 -3.41
C LEU A 114 -0.80 17.87 -3.14
N PRO A 115 -0.35 18.23 -1.93
CA PRO A 115 0.00 19.62 -1.59
C PRO A 115 0.80 20.24 -2.73
N PRO A 116 0.64 21.55 -3.03
CA PRO A 116 1.09 22.17 -4.28
C PRO A 116 2.61 22.07 -4.42
N ARG A 117 3.09 20.91 -4.85
CA ARG A 117 4.40 20.74 -5.43
C ARG A 117 4.36 21.63 -6.65
N LEU A 118 5.31 22.54 -6.73
CA LEU A 118 5.38 23.48 -7.84
C LEU A 118 5.35 22.62 -9.12
N PRO A 119 4.49 22.91 -10.12
CA PRO A 119 4.41 22.13 -11.36
C PRO A 119 5.79 21.90 -11.99
N ARG A 120 6.68 22.87 -11.79
CA ARG A 120 8.10 22.80 -12.12
C ARG A 120 8.86 21.67 -11.42
N GLU A 121 8.74 21.53 -10.11
CA GLU A 121 9.46 20.50 -9.35
C GLU A 121 9.07 19.12 -9.85
N ILE A 122 7.78 18.93 -10.11
CA ILE A 122 7.25 17.69 -10.69
C ILE A 122 7.86 17.46 -12.08
N ALA A 123 7.85 18.47 -12.94
CA ALA A 123 8.41 18.35 -14.29
C ALA A 123 9.92 18.06 -14.28
N LEU A 124 10.68 18.70 -13.39
CA LEU A 124 12.12 18.44 -13.23
C LEU A 124 12.38 17.04 -12.70
N GLU A 125 11.62 16.58 -11.70
CA GLU A 125 11.72 15.22 -11.18
C GLU A 125 11.45 14.19 -12.29
N GLU A 126 10.40 14.39 -13.09
CA GLU A 126 10.07 13.52 -14.22
C GLU A 126 11.14 13.53 -15.32
N LEU A 127 11.71 14.69 -15.65
CA LEU A 127 12.79 14.80 -16.65
C LEU A 127 14.09 14.12 -16.16
N GLU A 128 14.41 14.20 -14.86
CA GLU A 128 15.56 13.50 -14.28
C GLU A 128 15.36 11.98 -14.26
N LEU A 129 14.14 11.51 -14.03
CA LEU A 129 13.81 10.08 -14.20
C LEU A 129 14.04 9.63 -15.65
N ILE A 130 13.61 10.43 -16.63
CA ILE A 130 13.87 10.15 -18.05
C ILE A 130 15.38 10.14 -18.33
N ARG A 131 16.16 11.04 -17.72
CA ARG A 131 17.63 11.06 -17.85
C ARG A 131 18.25 9.73 -17.43
N GLY A 132 17.83 9.17 -16.30
CA GLY A 132 18.33 7.88 -15.81
C GLY A 132 17.98 6.68 -16.70
N GLU A 133 16.89 6.80 -17.46
CA GLU A 133 16.38 5.73 -18.34
C GLU A 133 16.81 5.88 -19.80
N ILE A 134 17.42 7.00 -20.20
CA ILE A 134 17.64 7.37 -21.61
C ILE A 134 18.49 6.34 -22.36
N ALA A 135 19.52 5.77 -21.70
CA ALA A 135 20.40 4.76 -22.29
C ALA A 135 19.69 3.42 -22.56
N ARG A 136 18.56 3.16 -21.91
CA ARG A 136 17.76 1.93 -22.06
C ARG A 136 16.52 2.14 -22.92
N MET A 137 16.21 3.39 -23.26
CA MET A 137 14.99 3.79 -23.95
C MET A 137 15.29 4.09 -25.42
N SER A 138 14.34 3.80 -26.31
CA SER A 138 14.48 4.24 -27.70
C SER A 138 14.22 5.75 -27.82
N PRO A 139 14.87 6.46 -28.76
CA PRO A 139 14.63 7.88 -29.02
C PRO A 139 13.16 8.21 -29.27
N TYR A 140 12.42 7.28 -29.89
CA TYR A 140 10.98 7.37 -30.09
C TYR A 140 10.18 7.37 -28.77
N GLN A 141 10.51 6.48 -27.83
CA GLN A 141 9.85 6.47 -26.52
C GLN A 141 10.21 7.70 -25.71
N PHE A 142 11.46 8.15 -25.81
CA PHE A 142 11.94 9.38 -25.19
C PHE A 142 11.12 10.58 -25.66
N SER A 143 10.94 10.78 -26.98
CA SER A 143 10.21 11.94 -27.51
C SER A 143 8.75 11.99 -27.05
N ILE A 144 8.08 10.83 -26.94
CA ILE A 144 6.73 10.75 -26.40
C ILE A 144 6.71 11.17 -24.93
N ARG A 145 7.57 10.57 -24.08
CA ARG A 145 7.58 10.87 -22.65
C ARG A 145 7.97 12.33 -22.38
N ALA A 146 9.03 12.81 -23.02
CA ALA A 146 9.52 14.17 -22.80
C ALA A 146 8.50 15.23 -23.24
N SER A 147 7.83 15.02 -24.39
CA SER A 147 6.77 15.94 -24.84
C SER A 147 5.54 15.91 -23.92
N ASP A 148 5.15 14.75 -23.37
CA ASP A 148 4.07 14.65 -22.40
C ASP A 148 4.38 15.37 -21.08
N VAL A 149 5.60 15.23 -20.56
CA VAL A 149 6.06 15.96 -19.36
C VAL A 149 5.99 17.46 -19.59
N LEU A 150 6.52 17.94 -20.71
CA LEU A 150 6.54 19.38 -21.00
C LEU A 150 5.14 19.96 -21.24
N ARG A 151 4.26 19.23 -21.93
CA ARG A 151 2.85 19.63 -22.10
C ARG A 151 2.14 19.73 -20.75
N ARG A 152 2.34 18.77 -19.85
CA ARG A 152 1.76 18.81 -18.50
C ARG A 152 2.29 19.99 -17.68
N TYR A 153 3.60 20.23 -17.72
CA TYR A 153 4.23 21.38 -17.06
C TYR A 153 3.57 22.70 -17.48
N VAL A 154 3.51 22.97 -18.80
CA VAL A 154 2.94 24.21 -19.33
C VAL A 154 1.44 24.30 -19.02
N THR A 155 0.71 23.19 -19.12
CA THR A 155 -0.73 23.15 -18.80
C THR A 155 -1.01 23.54 -17.35
N GLN A 156 -0.24 22.99 -16.42
CA GLN A 156 -0.38 23.25 -14.99
C GLN A 156 0.13 24.65 -14.62
N GLN A 157 1.25 25.08 -15.18
CA GLN A 157 1.88 26.37 -14.88
C GLN A 157 1.06 27.56 -15.40
N TYR A 158 0.49 27.42 -16.61
CA TYR A 158 -0.23 28.51 -17.28
C TYR A 158 -1.75 28.32 -17.32
N GLY A 159 -2.27 27.29 -16.66
CA GLY A 159 -3.71 27.02 -16.56
C GLY A 159 -4.39 26.72 -17.90
N LEU A 160 -3.69 26.04 -18.81
CA LEU A 160 -4.28 25.66 -20.11
C LEU A 160 -5.33 24.55 -19.92
N PRO A 161 -6.30 24.40 -20.83
CA PRO A 161 -7.28 23.31 -20.76
C PRO A 161 -6.59 21.94 -20.77
N ALA A 162 -6.90 21.08 -19.79
CA ALA A 162 -6.38 19.71 -19.72
C ALA A 162 -6.79 18.92 -20.98
N THR A 163 -5.80 18.40 -21.70
CA THR A 163 -5.81 18.26 -23.16
C THR A 163 -6.29 16.90 -23.72
N ARG A 164 -7.07 16.98 -24.82
CA ARG A 164 -7.08 16.06 -25.99
C ARG A 164 -6.85 16.90 -27.26
N GLN A 165 -5.77 17.67 -27.31
CA GLN A 165 -5.50 18.59 -28.43
C GLN A 165 -4.32 18.13 -29.27
N THR A 166 -4.28 18.57 -30.53
CA THR A 166 -3.12 18.37 -31.40
C THR A 166 -1.96 19.27 -30.99
N SER A 167 -0.73 18.97 -31.45
CA SER A 167 0.48 19.75 -31.14
C SER A 167 0.31 21.25 -31.46
N ILE A 168 -0.32 21.54 -32.61
CA ILE A 168 -0.58 22.89 -33.14
C ILE A 168 -1.61 23.63 -32.27
N GLU A 169 -2.70 22.97 -31.89
CA GLU A 169 -3.73 23.54 -31.03
C GLU A 169 -3.17 23.90 -29.64
N PHE A 170 -2.33 23.03 -29.10
CA PHE A 170 -1.65 23.27 -27.83
C PHE A 170 -0.73 24.50 -27.89
N LEU A 171 0.09 24.61 -28.94
CA LEU A 171 0.96 25.78 -29.14
C LEU A 171 0.14 27.07 -29.33
N THR A 172 -0.97 27.00 -30.06
CA THR A 172 -1.89 28.12 -30.24
C THR A 172 -2.55 28.54 -28.92
N ALA A 173 -2.92 27.59 -28.07
CA ALA A 173 -3.46 27.85 -26.75
C ALA A 173 -2.41 28.46 -25.81
N ALA A 174 -1.19 27.93 -25.81
CA ALA A 174 -0.05 28.49 -25.08
C ALA A 174 0.29 29.91 -25.57
N ALA A 175 0.18 30.18 -26.87
CA ALA A 175 0.42 31.50 -27.45
C ALA A 175 -0.56 32.57 -26.93
N LYS A 176 -1.81 32.18 -26.63
CA LYS A 176 -2.85 33.06 -26.09
C LYS A 176 -2.73 33.31 -24.58
N ALA A 177 -1.88 32.57 -23.88
CA ALA A 177 -1.68 32.77 -22.45
C ALA A 177 -0.91 34.07 -22.18
N PRO A 178 -1.43 34.98 -21.33
CA PRO A 178 -0.84 36.29 -21.09
C PRO A 178 0.49 36.25 -20.32
N SER A 179 0.73 35.16 -19.57
CA SER A 179 1.93 34.99 -18.74
C SER A 179 3.09 34.28 -19.47
N PHE A 180 2.93 33.98 -20.77
CA PHE A 180 3.93 33.23 -21.54
C PHE A 180 4.67 34.17 -22.50
N SER A 181 5.98 34.31 -22.33
CA SER A 181 6.80 35.22 -23.16
C SER A 181 6.96 34.71 -24.60
N ALA A 182 7.29 35.59 -25.54
CA ALA A 182 7.51 35.22 -26.94
C ALA A 182 8.70 34.26 -27.11
N ASP A 183 9.77 34.45 -26.32
CA ASP A 183 10.96 33.61 -26.36
C ASP A 183 10.68 32.19 -25.83
N GLU A 184 9.92 32.07 -24.73
CA GLU A 184 9.50 30.77 -24.21
C GLU A 184 8.58 30.02 -25.19
N LYS A 185 7.74 30.75 -25.94
CA LYS A 185 6.91 30.17 -27.01
C LYS A 185 7.76 29.53 -28.10
N SER A 186 8.73 30.28 -28.63
CA SER A 186 9.62 29.79 -29.68
C SER A 186 10.41 28.57 -29.20
N LEU A 187 10.93 28.59 -27.98
CA LEU A 187 11.65 27.45 -27.41
C LEU A 187 10.78 26.20 -27.26
N LEU A 188 9.53 26.37 -26.80
CA LEU A 188 8.58 25.27 -26.66
C LEU A 188 8.16 24.70 -28.02
N GLU A 189 7.92 25.57 -29.00
CA GLU A 189 7.58 25.18 -30.37
C GLU A 189 8.71 24.38 -31.03
N ASP A 190 9.94 24.89 -30.96
CA ASP A 190 11.12 24.22 -31.51
C ASP A 190 11.33 22.84 -30.87
N PHE A 191 11.19 22.75 -29.55
CA PHE A 191 11.30 21.48 -28.84
C PHE A 191 10.23 20.47 -29.26
N LEU A 192 8.95 20.88 -29.30
CA LEU A 192 7.85 19.99 -29.67
C LEU A 192 7.96 19.55 -31.13
N ASN A 193 8.40 20.43 -32.03
CA ASN A 193 8.63 20.11 -33.43
C ASN A 193 9.74 19.06 -33.60
N ARG A 194 10.88 19.21 -32.89
CA ARG A 194 11.95 18.19 -32.87
C ARG A 194 11.45 16.85 -32.34
N CYS A 195 10.63 16.84 -31.28
CA CYS A 195 10.02 15.60 -30.79
C CYS A 195 9.09 14.94 -31.83
N ASP A 196 8.28 15.75 -32.52
CA ASP A 196 7.35 15.27 -33.54
C ASP A 196 8.10 14.70 -34.77
N LEU A 197 9.25 15.27 -35.16
CA LEU A 197 10.12 14.71 -36.19
C LEU A 197 10.64 13.31 -35.82
N ILE A 198 11.09 13.12 -34.58
CA ILE A 198 11.53 11.80 -34.10
C ILE A 198 10.36 10.81 -34.07
N LYS A 199 9.16 11.28 -33.69
CA LYS A 199 7.96 10.46 -33.57
C LYS A 199 7.40 10.02 -34.93
N PHE A 200 7.34 10.92 -35.92
CA PHE A 200 6.62 10.70 -37.16
C PHE A 200 7.50 10.58 -38.40
N ALA A 201 8.63 11.28 -38.45
CA ALA A 201 9.48 11.33 -39.64
C ALA A 201 10.50 10.17 -39.72
N ARG A 202 10.45 9.21 -38.78
CA ARG A 202 11.44 8.11 -38.65
C ARG A 202 12.88 8.63 -38.66
N TYR A 203 13.09 9.81 -38.10
CA TYR A 203 14.42 10.37 -37.96
C TYR A 203 15.25 9.45 -37.05
N GLU A 204 16.40 8.97 -37.55
CA GLU A 204 17.33 8.17 -36.76
C GLU A 204 18.07 9.09 -35.78
N ALA A 205 17.37 9.52 -34.73
CA ALA A 205 17.98 10.21 -33.61
C ALA A 205 18.90 9.25 -32.86
N THR A 206 20.08 9.73 -32.49
CA THR A 206 20.98 8.99 -31.61
C THR A 206 20.58 9.20 -30.14
N ILE A 207 21.15 8.39 -29.25
CA ILE A 207 20.99 8.58 -27.79
C ILE A 207 21.51 9.97 -27.40
N SER A 208 22.63 10.41 -27.99
CA SER A 208 23.22 11.73 -27.74
C SER A 208 22.29 12.88 -28.15
N ASP A 209 21.57 12.75 -29.27
CA ASP A 209 20.57 13.76 -29.67
C ASP A 209 19.42 13.85 -28.65
N SER A 210 19.02 12.70 -28.09
CA SER A 210 18.00 12.64 -27.05
C SER A 210 18.48 13.28 -25.74
N GLU A 211 19.74 13.08 -25.37
CA GLU A 211 20.37 13.72 -24.20
C GLU A 211 20.43 15.25 -24.37
N LEU A 212 20.80 15.74 -25.55
CA LEU A 212 20.82 17.18 -25.86
C LEU A 212 19.41 17.78 -25.78
N LEU A 213 18.41 17.12 -26.37
CA LEU A 213 17.01 17.54 -26.28
C LEU A 213 16.50 17.55 -24.84
N LEU A 214 16.91 16.58 -24.03
CA LEU A 214 16.55 16.52 -22.62
C LEU A 214 17.14 17.69 -21.83
N GLU A 215 18.40 18.05 -22.08
CA GLU A 215 19.03 19.20 -21.43
C GLU A 215 18.34 20.52 -21.82
N GLU A 216 17.94 20.67 -23.09
CA GLU A 216 17.14 21.81 -23.55
C GLU A 216 15.80 21.90 -22.81
N ALA A 217 15.09 20.78 -22.64
CA ALA A 217 13.84 20.71 -21.89
C ALA A 217 14.03 21.09 -20.41
N ILE A 218 15.09 20.58 -19.76
CA ILE A 218 15.41 20.91 -18.38
C ILE A 218 15.75 22.39 -18.24
N ARG A 219 16.52 22.94 -19.18
CA ARG A 219 16.85 24.37 -19.22
C ARG A 219 15.59 25.23 -19.40
N PHE A 220 14.65 24.82 -20.25
CA PHE A 220 13.37 25.51 -20.43
C PHE A 220 12.57 25.55 -19.13
N VAL A 221 12.42 24.42 -18.44
CA VAL A 221 11.69 24.33 -17.16
C VAL A 221 12.37 25.14 -16.05
N LYS A 222 13.71 25.20 -16.01
CA LYS A 222 14.47 26.04 -15.08
C LYS A 222 14.37 27.53 -15.42
N GLY A 223 14.44 27.87 -16.70
CA GLY A 223 14.49 29.25 -17.22
C GLY A 223 13.20 30.05 -17.08
N GLY A 224 12.04 29.38 -17.05
CA GLY A 224 10.73 30.03 -16.87
C GLY A 224 10.48 30.65 -15.48
N GLN A 225 11.53 30.96 -14.69
CA GLN A 225 11.45 31.68 -13.41
C GLN A 225 11.66 33.19 -13.56
N LEU A 226 12.23 33.64 -14.67
CA LEU A 226 12.63 35.05 -14.81
C LEU A 226 11.46 36.01 -15.08
N ALA A 227 10.23 35.50 -15.20
CA ALA A 227 9.02 36.27 -15.50
C ALA A 227 8.00 36.32 -14.34
N ALA A 228 8.46 36.22 -13.09
CA ALA A 228 7.63 36.59 -11.93
C ALA A 228 8.16 37.91 -11.35
N VAL A 229 7.64 39.02 -11.88
CA VAL A 229 7.67 40.36 -11.27
C VAL A 229 6.25 40.72 -10.89
#